data_AF-A0A895XPA5-F1
#
_entry.id   AF-A0A895XPA5-F1
#
_cell.length_a   1.000
_cell.length_b   1.000
_cell.length_c   1.000
_cell.angle_alpha   90.00
_cell.angle_beta   90.00
_cell.angle_gamma   90.00
#
_symmetry.space_group_name_H-M   'P 1'
#
loop_
_entity.id
_entity.type
_entity.pdbx_description
1 polymer ?
#
loop_
_entity_poly.entity_id
_entity_poly.type
_entity_poly.pdbx_seq_one_letter_code
_entity_poly.pdbx_strand_id
1 'polypeptide(L)'
;MSVIEIHGFTVEYLEPTGEPITAGGAIIDLIGNASFSGVDVIAIPVSRLHQDFFDLSTRTAGEIMLKGANYGVALAVLGDIEPWRHGSAAFDDFVRESNRGTNMWFQTNREEFEARLATRPARR
;
A
#
# COMPACT_ATOMS: atom_id res chain seq x y z
N MET A 1 -9.53 -1.01 -12.52
CA MET A 1 -8.12 -0.90 -12.10
C MET A 1 -7.39 -0.31 -13.27
N SER A 2 -6.42 0.55 -13.03
CA SER A 2 -5.65 1.21 -14.10
C SER A 2 -4.17 1.21 -13.76
N VAL A 3 -3.33 1.09 -14.78
CA VAL A 3 -1.87 1.17 -14.64
C VAL A 3 -1.40 2.42 -15.38
N ILE A 4 -0.62 3.26 -14.70
CA ILE A 4 -0.09 4.51 -15.27
C ILE A 4 1.36 4.73 -14.83
N GLU A 5 2.13 5.42 -15.65
CA GLU A 5 3.48 5.87 -15.27
C GLU A 5 3.41 7.25 -14.62
N ILE A 6 4.02 7.38 -13.44
CA ILE A 6 4.12 8.62 -12.66
C ILE A 6 5.57 8.79 -12.24
N HIS A 7 6.22 9.85 -12.72
CA HIS A 7 7.61 10.20 -12.33
C HIS A 7 8.61 9.03 -12.47
N GLY A 8 8.40 8.15 -13.46
CA GLY A 8 9.24 6.96 -13.70
C GLY A 8 8.88 5.74 -12.85
N PHE A 9 7.77 5.77 -12.11
CA PHE A 9 7.19 4.61 -11.45
C PHE A 9 5.98 4.11 -12.23
N THR A 10 5.89 2.81 -12.45
CA THR A 10 4.67 2.15 -12.91
C THR A 10 3.76 1.92 -11.72
N VAL A 11 2.59 2.57 -11.70
CA VAL A 11 1.64 2.52 -10.59
C VAL A 11 0.35 1.84 -11.03
N GLU A 12 -0.07 0.83 -10.28
CA GLU A 12 -1.37 0.17 -10.42
C GLU A 12 -2.36 0.68 -9.37
N TYR A 13 -3.44 1.31 -9.83
CA TYR A 13 -4.54 1.77 -8.98
C TYR A 13 -5.67 0.75 -8.92
N LEU A 14 -5.95 0.26 -7.72
CA LEU A 14 -7.09 -0.64 -7.48
C LEU A 14 -8.40 0.14 -7.45
N GLU A 15 -9.47 -0.46 -7.96
CA GLU A 15 -10.82 0.10 -7.79
C GLU A 15 -11.25 0.02 -6.32
N PRO A 16 -11.88 1.08 -5.76
CA PRO A 16 -12.38 1.06 -4.38
C PRO A 16 -13.43 -0.02 -4.09
N THR A 17 -14.18 -0.46 -5.11
CA THR A 17 -15.32 -1.39 -4.99
C THR A 17 -14.95 -2.87 -5.20
N GLY A 18 -13.67 -3.21 -5.36
CA GLY A 18 -13.25 -4.60 -5.50
C GLY A 18 -13.22 -5.37 -4.18
N GLU A 19 -12.84 -6.65 -4.23
CA GLU A 19 -12.82 -7.51 -3.05
C GLU A 19 -11.81 -7.04 -1.99
N PRO A 20 -12.17 -7.16 -0.68
CA PRO A 20 -11.25 -6.86 0.40
C PRO A 20 -9.98 -7.70 0.36
N ILE A 21 -8.86 -7.04 0.57
CA ILE A 21 -7.52 -7.61 0.66
C ILE A 21 -7.31 -8.08 2.10
N THR A 22 -6.92 -9.34 2.22
CA THR A 22 -6.55 -10.00 3.47
C THR A 22 -5.13 -10.55 3.36
N ALA A 23 -4.54 -11.04 4.46
CA ALA A 23 -3.22 -11.69 4.45
C ALA A 23 -3.17 -13.05 3.70
N GLY A 24 -4.25 -13.47 3.02
CA GLY A 24 -4.36 -14.76 2.35
C GLY A 24 -3.70 -14.84 0.96
N GLY A 25 -4.18 -15.78 0.14
CA GLY A 25 -3.67 -15.99 -1.23
C GLY A 25 -3.90 -14.78 -2.15
N ALA A 26 -5.04 -14.10 -2.01
CA ALA A 26 -5.40 -12.99 -2.88
C ALA A 26 -4.37 -11.85 -2.92
N ILE A 27 -3.73 -11.50 -1.78
CA ILE A 27 -2.67 -10.48 -1.78
C ILE A 27 -1.39 -10.99 -2.43
N ILE A 28 -1.09 -12.28 -2.33
CA ILE A 28 0.09 -12.90 -2.97
C ILE A 28 -0.09 -12.86 -4.49
N ASP A 29 -1.26 -13.26 -4.98
CA ASP A 29 -1.56 -13.24 -6.41
C ASP A 29 -1.52 -11.81 -6.96
N LEU A 30 -2.10 -10.85 -6.22
CA LEU A 30 -2.07 -9.43 -6.59
C LEU A 30 -0.63 -8.91 -6.71
N ILE A 31 0.18 -9.09 -5.67
CA ILE A 31 1.56 -8.60 -5.63
C ILE A 31 2.44 -9.34 -6.65
N GLY A 32 2.23 -10.65 -6.82
CA GLY A 32 2.96 -11.47 -7.78
C GLY A 32 2.68 -11.05 -9.22
N ASN A 33 1.42 -10.80 -9.56
CA ASN A 33 1.02 -10.32 -10.88
C ASN A 33 1.57 -8.91 -11.17
N ALA A 34 1.54 -8.02 -10.19
CA ALA A 34 2.12 -6.68 -10.27
C ALA A 34 3.63 -6.76 -10.53
N SER A 35 4.35 -7.55 -9.74
CA SER A 35 5.79 -7.78 -9.90
C SER A 35 6.14 -8.34 -11.28
N PHE A 36 5.40 -9.36 -11.75
CA PHE A 36 5.59 -9.95 -13.07
C PHE A 36 5.32 -8.95 -14.21
N SER A 37 4.41 -8.01 -14.00
CA SER A 37 4.01 -6.99 -14.99
C SER A 37 4.87 -5.72 -14.94
N GLY A 38 5.90 -5.67 -14.09
CA GLY A 38 6.77 -4.50 -13.95
C GLY A 38 6.12 -3.32 -13.22
N VAL A 39 5.09 -3.57 -12.40
CA VAL A 39 4.49 -2.55 -11.53
C VAL A 39 5.41 -2.30 -10.33
N ASP A 40 5.78 -1.04 -10.12
CA ASP A 40 6.60 -0.61 -9.00
C ASP A 40 5.79 -0.41 -7.73
N VAL A 41 4.57 0.11 -7.86
CA VAL A 41 3.70 0.50 -6.74
C VAL A 41 2.25 0.10 -6.98
N ILE A 42 1.63 -0.53 -5.99
CA ILE A 42 0.17 -0.75 -5.97
C ILE A 42 -0.48 0.29 -5.05
N ALA A 43 -1.35 1.12 -5.60
CA ALA A 43 -2.19 2.05 -4.88
C ALA A 43 -3.51 1.38 -4.47
N ILE A 44 -3.64 1.12 -3.17
CA ILE A 44 -4.72 0.41 -2.51
C ILE A 44 -5.64 1.41 -1.80
N PRO A 45 -6.90 1.58 -2.22
CA PRO A 45 -7.88 2.33 -1.46
C PRO A 45 -8.08 1.73 -0.07
N VAL A 46 -8.24 2.56 0.96
CA VAL A 46 -8.46 2.08 2.34
C VAL A 46 -9.68 1.15 2.45
N SER A 47 -10.71 1.37 1.60
CA SER A 47 -11.91 0.53 1.50
C SER A 47 -11.63 -0.91 1.05
N ARG A 48 -10.47 -1.15 0.42
CA ARG A 48 -10.02 -2.48 0.00
C ARG A 48 -9.28 -3.21 1.11
N LEU A 49 -8.98 -2.60 2.26
CA LEU A 49 -8.29 -3.26 3.36
C LEU A 49 -9.28 -3.87 4.34
N HIS A 50 -9.11 -5.16 4.65
CA HIS A 50 -9.88 -5.80 5.71
C HIS A 50 -9.53 -5.18 7.08
N GLN A 51 -10.47 -5.22 8.03
CA GLN A 51 -10.29 -4.64 9.37
C GLN A 51 -9.03 -5.14 10.10
N ASP A 52 -8.64 -6.40 9.85
CA ASP A 52 -7.45 -7.01 10.44
C ASP A 52 -6.16 -6.29 10.06
N PHE A 53 -6.14 -5.58 8.93
CA PHE A 53 -5.00 -4.73 8.57
C PHE A 53 -4.75 -3.65 9.63
N PHE A 54 -5.79 -3.08 10.21
CA PHE A 54 -5.67 -1.99 11.17
C PHE A 54 -5.42 -2.49 12.60
N ASP A 55 -5.66 -3.78 12.86
CA ASP A 55 -5.29 -4.46 14.10
C ASP A 55 -3.94 -5.16 13.95
N LEU A 56 -2.86 -4.50 14.41
CA LEU A 56 -1.50 -5.04 14.33
C LEU A 56 -1.28 -6.33 15.12
N SER A 57 -2.17 -6.67 16.07
CA SER A 57 -2.09 -7.95 16.78
C SER A 57 -2.34 -9.16 15.87
N THR A 58 -3.07 -8.95 14.78
CA THR A 58 -3.33 -9.99 13.76
C THR A 58 -2.12 -10.29 12.88
N ARG A 59 -1.09 -9.41 12.91
CA ARG A 59 0.10 -9.43 12.04
C ARG A 59 -0.19 -9.20 10.55
N THR A 60 -1.44 -8.99 10.15
CA THR A 60 -1.87 -8.82 8.75
C THR A 60 -1.11 -7.70 8.03
N ALA A 61 -1.01 -6.51 8.62
CA ALA A 61 -0.31 -5.38 7.99
C ALA A 61 1.17 -5.67 7.74
N GLY A 62 1.84 -6.28 8.72
CA GLY A 62 3.25 -6.66 8.62
C GLY A 62 3.48 -7.72 7.55
N GLU A 63 2.61 -8.72 7.46
CA GLU A 63 2.69 -9.76 6.43
C GLU A 63 2.47 -9.20 5.01
N ILE A 64 1.51 -8.30 4.84
CA ILE A 64 1.24 -7.64 3.55
C ILE A 64 2.43 -6.77 3.14
N MET A 65 2.96 -5.95 4.06
CA MET A 65 4.15 -5.14 3.81
C MET A 65 5.37 -6.00 3.45
N LEU A 66 5.59 -7.10 4.18
CA LEU A 66 6.69 -8.02 3.92
C LEU A 66 6.57 -8.69 2.56
N LYS A 67 5.36 -9.12 2.16
CA LYS A 67 5.10 -9.68 0.82
C LYS A 67 5.43 -8.67 -0.28
N GLY A 68 4.98 -7.43 -0.15
CA GLY A 68 5.31 -6.37 -1.12
C GLY A 68 6.83 -6.23 -1.28
N ALA A 69 7.53 -6.09 -0.15
CA ALA A 69 8.99 -5.98 -0.14
C ALA A 69 9.68 -7.20 -0.78
N ASN A 70 9.24 -8.42 -0.46
CA ASN A 70 9.82 -9.66 -1.00
C ASN A 70 9.68 -9.79 -2.53
N TYR A 71 8.61 -9.24 -3.09
CA TYR A 71 8.35 -9.25 -4.53
C TYR A 71 8.84 -7.98 -5.25
N GLY A 72 9.49 -7.06 -4.53
CA GLY A 72 10.00 -5.81 -5.09
C GLY A 72 8.94 -4.74 -5.35
N VAL A 73 7.71 -4.94 -4.89
CA VAL A 73 6.57 -4.05 -5.14
C VAL A 73 6.28 -3.22 -3.89
N ALA A 74 6.25 -1.89 -4.03
CA ALA A 74 5.83 -1.00 -2.95
C ALA A 74 4.30 -0.89 -2.89
N LEU A 75 3.78 -0.56 -1.72
CA LEU A 75 2.34 -0.42 -1.47
C LEU A 75 2.01 1.02 -1.06
N ALA A 76 0.91 1.57 -1.56
CA ALA A 76 0.41 2.87 -1.13
C ALA A 76 -1.05 2.73 -0.70
N VAL A 77 -1.34 2.94 0.58
CA VAL A 77 -2.70 2.98 1.10
C VAL A 77 -3.25 4.39 0.92
N LEU A 78 -4.35 4.52 0.18
CA LEU A 78 -4.99 5.80 -0.15
C LEU A 78 -6.34 5.93 0.54
N GLY A 79 -6.51 7.00 1.32
CA GLY A 79 -7.76 7.34 1.98
C GLY A 79 -7.57 7.73 3.44
N ASP A 80 -8.67 8.10 4.09
CA ASP A 80 -8.67 8.47 5.50
C ASP A 80 -8.42 7.25 6.40
N ILE A 81 -7.38 7.35 7.24
CA ILE A 81 -7.03 6.34 8.25
C ILE A 81 -7.04 6.89 9.68
N GLU A 82 -7.42 8.17 9.87
CA GLU A 82 -7.45 8.82 11.18
C GLU A 82 -8.30 8.06 12.23
N PRO A 83 -9.44 7.43 11.88
CA PRO A 83 -10.20 6.63 12.84
C PRO A 83 -9.37 5.53 13.53
N TRP A 84 -8.46 4.88 12.81
CA TRP A 84 -7.61 3.82 13.36
C TRP A 84 -6.36 4.38 14.05
N ARG A 85 -5.82 5.50 13.58
CA ARG A 85 -4.66 6.16 14.21
C ARG A 85 -4.98 6.69 15.61
N HIS A 86 -6.16 7.31 15.79
CA HIS A 86 -6.60 7.80 17.09
C HIS A 86 -6.92 6.68 18.09
N GLY A 87 -7.33 5.51 17.59
CA GLY A 87 -7.69 4.35 18.41
C GLY A 87 -6.50 3.48 18.85
N SER A 88 -5.32 3.62 18.23
CA SER A 88 -4.18 2.72 18.47
C SER A 88 -2.83 3.42 18.27
N ALA A 89 -2.11 3.63 19.38
CA ALA A 89 -0.75 4.16 19.35
C ALA A 89 0.21 3.27 18.54
N ALA A 90 0.04 1.95 18.60
CA ALA A 90 0.85 1.01 17.83
C ALA A 90 0.60 1.16 16.31
N PHE A 91 -0.66 1.37 15.90
CA PHE A 91 -0.97 1.64 14.50
C PHE A 91 -0.44 3.00 14.05
N ASP A 92 -0.54 4.03 14.90
CA ASP A 92 0.07 5.34 14.61
C ASP A 92 1.59 5.24 14.42
N ASP A 93 2.28 4.51 15.31
CA ASP A 93 3.72 4.23 15.18
C ASP A 93 4.06 3.50 13.88
N PHE A 94 3.28 2.48 13.54
CA PHE A 94 3.44 1.73 12.29
C PHE A 94 3.30 2.64 11.07
N VAL A 95 2.24 3.45 11.00
CA VAL A 95 2.02 4.41 9.90
C VAL A 95 3.19 5.37 9.77
N ARG A 96 3.70 5.92 10.88
CA ARG A 96 4.85 6.84 10.87
C ARG A 96 6.11 6.17 10.36
N GLU A 97 6.38 4.93 10.76
CA GLU A 97 7.55 4.19 10.33
C GLU A 97 7.46 3.79 8.85
N SER A 98 6.31 3.25 8.42
CA SER A 98 6.05 2.93 7.01
C SER A 98 6.26 4.17 6.12
N ASN A 99 5.70 5.32 6.52
CA ASN A 99 5.86 6.57 5.78
C ASN A 99 7.30 7.11 5.69
N ARG A 100 8.24 6.65 6.51
CA ARG A 100 9.67 6.95 6.35
C ARG A 100 10.38 5.96 5.44
N GLY A 101 9.86 4.74 5.33
CA GLY A 101 10.41 3.67 4.52
C GLY A 101 10.20 3.82 3.02
N THR A 102 10.51 2.73 2.31
CA THR A 102 10.46 2.64 0.84
C THR A 102 9.42 1.68 0.30
N ASN A 103 8.77 0.90 1.17
CA ASN A 103 7.95 -0.27 0.78
C ASN A 103 6.46 -0.11 1.03
N MET A 104 6.03 0.76 1.95
CA MET A 104 4.62 1.02 2.21
C MET A 104 4.42 2.47 2.63
N TRP A 105 3.40 3.14 2.09
CA TRP A 105 3.06 4.52 2.44
C TRP A 105 1.56 4.69 2.65
N PHE A 106 1.18 5.68 3.44
CA PHE A 106 -0.20 6.05 3.75
C PHE A 106 -0.40 7.51 3.38
N GLN A 107 -1.32 7.79 2.45
CA GLN A 107 -1.61 9.14 1.94
C GLN A 107 -3.12 9.35 1.91
N THR A 108 -3.58 10.59 2.12
CA THR A 108 -5.01 10.86 2.21
C THR A 108 -5.70 10.74 0.85
N ASN A 109 -4.99 11.05 -0.23
CA ASN A 109 -5.52 11.06 -1.59
C ASN A 109 -4.43 10.74 -2.62
N ARG A 110 -4.85 10.69 -3.88
CA ARG A 110 -4.00 10.40 -5.04
C ARG A 110 -2.97 11.50 -5.27
N GLU A 111 -3.37 12.77 -5.14
CA GLU A 111 -2.52 13.93 -5.39
C GLU A 111 -1.30 13.96 -4.45
N GLU A 112 -1.51 13.71 -3.16
CA GLU A 112 -0.43 13.59 -2.16
C GLU A 112 0.50 12.41 -2.44
N PHE A 113 -0.06 11.30 -2.92
CA PHE A 113 0.73 10.15 -3.30
C PHE A 113 1.60 10.44 -4.55
N GLU A 114 1.05 11.06 -5.58
CA GLU A 114 1.81 11.43 -6.78
C GLU A 114 2.90 12.47 -6.45
N ALA A 115 2.58 13.48 -5.64
CA ALA A 115 3.56 14.46 -5.16
C ALA A 115 4.70 13.81 -4.37
N ARG A 116 4.40 12.76 -3.60
CA ARG A 116 5.42 11.96 -2.90
C ARG A 116 6.35 11.26 -3.90
N LEU A 117 5.80 10.61 -4.94
CA LEU A 117 6.62 9.93 -5.95
C LEU A 117 7.57 10.89 -6.67
N ALA A 118 7.15 12.14 -6.92
CA ALA A 118 7.99 13.17 -7.53
C ALA A 118 9.29 13.46 -6.76
N THR A 119 9.31 13.22 -5.44
CA THR A 119 10.48 13.45 -4.59
C THR A 119 11.42 12.25 -4.51
N ARG A 120 11.09 11.13 -5.16
CA ARG A 120 11.82 9.88 -5.04
C ARG A 120 12.54 9.55 -6.35
N PRO A 121 13.76 8.98 -6.28
CA PRO A 121 14.36 8.37 -7.45
C PRO A 121 13.51 7.17 -7.87
N ALA A 122 13.16 7.11 -9.16
CA ALA A 122 12.50 5.95 -9.75
C ALA A 122 13.24 4.65 -9.39
N ARG A 123 12.50 3.57 -9.10
CA ARG A 123 13.08 2.24 -8.91
C ARG A 123 13.65 1.82 -10.29
N ARG A 124 14.95 1.51 -10.32
CA ARG A 124 15.66 1.04 -11.51
C ARG A 124 15.66 -0.47 -11.58
#